data_AF-A0A5B8A0P0-F1
#
_entry.id   AF-A0A5B8A0P0-F1
#
_cell.length_a   1.000
_cell.length_b   1.000
_cell.length_c   1.000
_cell.angle_alpha   90.00
_cell.angle_beta   90.00
_cell.angle_gamma   90.00
#
_symmetry.space_group_name_H-M   'P 1'
#
loop_
_entity.id
_entity.type
_entity.pdbx_description
1 polymer ?
#
loop_
_entity_poly.entity_id
_entity_poly.type
_entity_poly.pdbx_seq_one_letter_code
_entity_poly.pdbx_strand_id
1 'polypeptide(L)'
;MTGTATNFVELTFRADLDTLLGRWLRAVTHSELQVGYEATMTAALYNKARCWLLDVRRRGPIPEESTHWVIEAFLPRLVVALGGRVYMAFLVSPAHLNSLEQEQQLISHRSDAYCEVQLFTEEGPATQWLAGHCQPGCEVQPSA
;
A
#
# COMPACT_ATOMS: atom_id res chain seq x y z
N MET A 1 21.59 -6.68 -7.12
CA MET A 1 20.92 -7.33 -8.26
C MET A 1 19.85 -6.39 -8.75
N THR A 2 20.01 -5.84 -9.94
CA THR A 2 19.16 -4.79 -10.49
C THR A 2 17.87 -5.42 -11.01
N GLY A 3 16.80 -5.30 -10.23
CA GLY A 3 15.46 -5.68 -10.65
C GLY A 3 15.06 -4.91 -11.91
N THR A 4 14.20 -5.50 -12.73
CA THR A 4 13.57 -4.88 -13.88
C THR A 4 13.19 -3.45 -13.51
N ALA A 5 13.81 -2.46 -14.17
CA ALA A 5 13.57 -1.05 -13.85
C ALA A 5 12.16 -0.70 -14.29
N THR A 6 11.21 -0.88 -13.38
CA THR A 6 9.82 -0.56 -13.58
C THR A 6 9.68 0.95 -13.70
N ASN A 7 9.60 1.48 -14.92
CA ASN A 7 9.59 2.93 -15.18
C ASN A 7 8.31 3.66 -14.73
N PHE A 8 7.42 2.97 -14.01
CA PHE A 8 6.15 3.49 -13.54
C PHE A 8 5.97 3.41 -12.01
N VAL A 9 6.84 2.69 -11.28
CA VAL A 9 6.85 2.71 -9.81
C VAL A 9 8.28 2.67 -9.27
N GLU A 10 8.59 3.61 -8.38
CA GLU A 10 9.83 3.62 -7.61
C GLU A 10 9.57 3.01 -6.24
N LEU A 11 10.44 2.09 -5.80
CA LEU A 11 10.31 1.40 -4.52
C LEU A 11 11.52 1.73 -3.64
N THR A 12 11.25 2.21 -2.42
CA THR A 12 12.27 2.53 -1.42
C THR A 12 11.84 1.99 -0.07
N PHE A 13 12.64 1.15 0.55
CA PHE A 13 12.41 0.74 1.93
C PHE A 13 13.10 1.70 2.90
N ARG A 14 12.34 2.21 3.87
CA ARG A 14 12.82 3.08 4.95
C ARG A 14 12.95 2.28 6.24
N ALA A 15 14.16 1.80 6.51
CA ALA A 15 14.45 0.96 7.68
C ALA A 15 14.21 1.69 9.01
N ASP A 16 14.37 3.02 9.05
CA ASP A 16 14.09 3.85 10.21
C ASP A 16 12.59 3.93 10.58
N LEU A 17 11.71 3.66 9.61
CA LEU A 17 10.25 3.68 9.76
C LEU A 17 9.59 2.31 9.58
N ASP A 18 10.38 1.26 9.32
CA ASP A 18 9.91 -0.06 8.86
C ASP A 18 8.82 0.02 7.77
N THR A 19 9.00 0.96 6.83
CA THR A 19 7.98 1.32 5.85
C THR A 19 8.49 1.17 4.43
N LEU A 20 7.73 0.49 3.58
CA LEU A 20 7.97 0.44 2.14
C LEU A 20 7.25 1.62 1.46
N LEU A 21 8.01 2.52 0.84
CA LEU A 21 7.49 3.57 -0.01
C LEU A 21 7.40 3.07 -1.45
N GLY A 22 6.21 3.16 -2.05
CA GLY A 22 5.97 2.93 -3.47
C GLY A 22 5.44 4.18 -4.15
N ARG A 23 6.23 4.82 -5.01
CA ARG A 23 5.84 6.04 -5.73
C ARG A 23 5.50 5.72 -7.18
N TRP A 24 4.22 5.83 -7.53
CA TRP A 24 3.74 5.67 -8.89
C TRP A 24 3.98 6.96 -9.69
N LEU A 25 4.67 6.85 -10.81
CA LEU A 25 5.21 8.00 -11.54
C LEU A 25 4.22 8.59 -12.56
N ARG A 26 3.21 7.80 -12.96
CA ARG A 26 2.20 8.13 -13.97
C ARG A 26 0.99 7.19 -13.87
N ALA A 27 -0.04 7.46 -14.65
CA ALA A 27 -1.10 6.49 -14.94
C ALA A 27 -0.51 5.23 -15.59
N VAL A 28 -1.13 4.09 -15.30
CA VAL A 28 -0.66 2.76 -15.70
C VAL A 28 -1.80 1.94 -16.29
N THR A 29 -1.46 1.04 -17.20
CA THR A 29 -2.37 0.00 -17.70
C THR A 29 -2.63 -1.06 -16.63
N HIS A 30 -3.62 -1.93 -16.85
CA HIS A 30 -3.88 -3.07 -15.97
C HIS A 30 -2.65 -3.97 -15.80
N SER A 31 -1.96 -4.32 -16.89
CA SER A 31 -0.75 -5.15 -16.84
C SER A 31 0.40 -4.48 -16.10
N GLU A 32 0.59 -3.16 -16.29
CA GLU A 32 1.60 -2.41 -15.56
C GLU A 32 1.25 -2.33 -14.07
N LEU A 33 -0.02 -2.15 -13.73
CA LEU A 33 -0.49 -2.18 -12.34
C LEU A 33 -0.16 -3.51 -11.67
N GLN A 34 -0.45 -4.64 -12.32
CA GLN A 34 -0.11 -5.97 -11.80
C GLN A 34 1.39 -6.09 -11.55
N VAL A 35 2.22 -5.76 -12.55
CA VAL A 35 3.68 -5.80 -12.42
C VAL A 35 4.18 -4.90 -11.28
N GLY A 36 3.59 -3.72 -11.11
CA GLY A 36 3.95 -2.79 -10.04
C GLY A 36 3.60 -3.31 -8.65
N TYR A 37 2.41 -3.89 -8.47
CA TYR A 37 2.01 -4.51 -7.20
C TYR A 37 2.85 -5.76 -6.88
N GLU A 38 3.17 -6.60 -7.86
CA GLU A 38 4.06 -7.76 -7.66
C GLU A 38 5.49 -7.36 -7.29
N ALA A 39 6.03 -6.31 -7.93
CA ALA A 39 7.31 -5.73 -7.54
C ALA A 39 7.28 -5.18 -6.11
N THR A 40 6.20 -4.49 -5.74
CA THR A 40 5.98 -3.96 -4.39
C THR A 40 5.92 -5.10 -3.37
N MET A 41 5.16 -6.17 -3.64
CA MET A 41 5.09 -7.36 -2.79
C MET A 41 6.46 -8.03 -2.64
N THR A 42 7.23 -8.17 -3.73
CA THR A 42 8.58 -8.75 -3.68
C THR A 42 9.51 -7.94 -2.77
N ALA A 43 9.48 -6.60 -2.91
CA ALA A 43 10.26 -5.71 -2.05
C ALA A 43 9.80 -5.79 -0.58
N ALA A 44 8.49 -5.86 -0.33
CA ALA A 44 7.93 -6.00 1.01
C ALA A 44 8.35 -7.32 1.66
N LEU A 45 8.30 -8.44 0.94
CA LEU A 45 8.71 -9.75 1.44
C LEU A 45 10.19 -9.80 1.77
N TYR A 46 11.04 -9.22 0.91
CA TYR A 46 12.48 -9.14 1.16
C TYR A 46 12.80 -8.39 2.46
N ASN A 47 12.10 -7.30 2.74
CA ASN A 47 12.30 -6.48 3.93
C ASN A 47 11.40 -6.88 5.11
N LYS A 48 10.47 -7.83 4.93
CA LYS A 48 9.38 -8.17 5.85
C LYS A 48 8.48 -6.98 6.23
N ALA A 49 8.38 -5.98 5.35
CA ALA A 49 7.69 -4.72 5.59
C ALA A 49 6.16 -4.89 5.47
N ARG A 50 5.43 -4.59 6.55
CA ARG A 50 3.96 -4.62 6.58
C ARG A 50 3.30 -3.24 6.49
N CYS A 51 4.08 -2.17 6.67
CA CYS A 51 3.63 -0.80 6.48
C CYS A 51 4.03 -0.26 5.12
N TRP A 52 3.05 0.13 4.32
CA TRP A 52 3.25 0.58 2.95
C TRP A 52 2.72 2.01 2.81
N LEU A 53 3.57 2.91 2.30
CA LEU A 53 3.17 4.24 1.88
C LEU A 53 3.16 4.27 0.35
N LEU A 54 1.97 4.33 -0.26
CA LEU A 54 1.80 4.27 -1.70
C LEU A 54 1.41 5.64 -2.25
N ASP A 55 2.34 6.33 -2.91
CA ASP A 55 2.08 7.60 -3.57
C ASP A 55 1.49 7.37 -4.95
N VAL A 56 0.17 7.56 -5.05
CA VAL A 56 -0.64 7.33 -6.26
C VAL A 56 -1.15 8.65 -6.85
N ARG A 57 -0.65 9.80 -6.38
CA ARG A 57 -1.08 11.13 -6.84
C ARG A 57 -0.99 11.31 -8.36
N ARG A 58 0.04 10.71 -8.98
CA ARG A 58 0.24 10.74 -10.44
C ARG A 58 -0.37 9.56 -11.19
N ARG A 59 -0.75 8.49 -10.47
CA ARG A 59 -1.43 7.32 -11.03
C ARG A 59 -2.91 7.61 -11.25
N GLY A 60 -3.53 8.26 -10.26
CA GLY A 60 -4.98 8.44 -10.22
C GLY A 60 -5.74 7.16 -9.89
N PRO A 61 -7.07 7.17 -10.09
CA PRO A 61 -7.93 5.99 -9.92
C PRO A 61 -7.58 4.93 -10.96
N ILE A 62 -7.99 3.69 -10.68
CA ILE A 62 -7.72 2.54 -11.55
C ILE A 62 -9.04 1.96 -12.09
N PRO A 63 -9.03 1.30 -13.26
CA PRO A 63 -10.22 0.64 -13.77
C PRO A 63 -10.75 -0.41 -12.78
N GLU A 64 -12.06 -0.65 -12.80
CA GLU A 64 -12.74 -1.63 -11.94
C GLU A 64 -12.09 -3.04 -12.02
N GLU A 65 -11.70 -3.48 -13.22
CA GLU A 65 -10.98 -4.75 -13.42
C GLU A 65 -9.67 -4.82 -12.61
N SER A 66 -8.94 -3.70 -12.52
CA SER A 66 -7.73 -3.62 -11.71
C SER A 66 -8.05 -3.67 -10.22
N THR A 67 -9.10 -2.99 -9.77
CA THR A 67 -9.56 -3.04 -8.38
C THR A 67 -9.99 -4.46 -7.98
N HIS A 68 -10.73 -5.15 -8.85
CA HIS A 68 -11.12 -6.54 -8.65
C HIS A 68 -9.91 -7.47 -8.53
N TRP A 69 -8.93 -7.33 -9.42
CA TRP A 69 -7.69 -8.10 -9.32
C TRP A 69 -6.93 -7.83 -8.01
N VAL A 70 -6.85 -6.56 -7.58
CA VAL A 70 -6.22 -6.21 -6.29
C VAL A 70 -6.89 -6.95 -5.13
N ILE A 71 -8.22 -6.94 -5.09
CA ILE A 71 -9.00 -7.51 -3.99
C ILE A 71 -9.01 -9.04 -4.02
N GLU A 72 -9.25 -9.64 -5.17
CA GLU A 72 -9.54 -11.08 -5.27
C GLU A 72 -8.28 -11.92 -5.50
N ALA A 73 -7.26 -11.36 -6.17
CA ALA A 73 -6.05 -12.11 -6.51
C ALA A 73 -4.83 -11.65 -5.71
N PHE A 74 -4.63 -10.35 -5.53
CA PHE A 74 -3.41 -9.82 -4.93
C PHE A 74 -3.43 -9.83 -3.39
N LEU A 75 -4.40 -9.17 -2.76
CA LEU A 75 -4.45 -9.02 -1.30
C LEU A 75 -4.43 -10.36 -0.54
N PRO A 76 -5.16 -11.41 -0.95
CA PRO A 76 -5.12 -12.69 -0.25
C PRO A 76 -3.72 -13.32 -0.23
N ARG A 77 -3.00 -13.26 -1.36
CA ARG A 77 -1.61 -13.77 -1.46
C ARG A 77 -0.67 -12.94 -0.60
N LEU A 78 -0.83 -11.62 -0.61
CA LEU A 78 -0.01 -10.71 0.16
C LEU A 78 -0.09 -11.01 1.67
N VAL A 79 -1.31 -11.11 2.19
CA VAL A 79 -1.58 -11.38 3.61
C VAL A 79 -0.96 -12.71 4.04
N VAL A 80 -1.16 -13.77 3.24
CA VAL A 80 -0.58 -15.09 3.52
C VAL A 80 0.95 -15.02 3.53
N ALA A 81 1.55 -14.33 2.57
CA ALA A 81 3.00 -14.27 2.44
C ALA A 81 3.68 -13.43 3.55
N LEU A 82 3.03 -12.37 4.03
CA LEU A 82 3.56 -11.53 5.11
C LEU A 82 3.23 -12.05 6.52
N GLY A 83 2.19 -12.87 6.68
CA GLY A 83 1.87 -13.54 7.94
C GLY A 83 1.26 -12.62 9.01
N GLY A 84 0.43 -11.66 8.61
CA GLY A 84 -0.36 -10.82 9.52
C GLY A 84 -0.92 -9.57 8.84
N ARG A 85 -1.43 -8.63 9.63
CA ARG A 85 -2.10 -7.43 9.12
C ARG A 85 -1.12 -6.55 8.34
N VAL A 86 -1.56 -6.08 7.18
CA VAL A 86 -0.85 -5.13 6.32
C VAL A 86 -1.53 -3.76 6.42
N TYR A 87 -0.74 -2.70 6.51
CA TYR A 87 -1.22 -1.33 6.64
C TYR A 87 -0.80 -0.55 5.40
N MET A 88 -1.76 -0.02 4.65
CA MET A 88 -1.51 0.72 3.42
C MET A 88 -2.04 2.14 3.52
N ALA A 89 -1.14 3.11 3.57
CA ALA A 89 -1.46 4.51 3.44
C ALA A 89 -1.30 4.94 1.98
N PHE A 90 -2.37 5.41 1.35
CA PHE A 90 -2.32 5.94 -0.01
C PHE A 90 -2.22 7.46 0.01
N LEU A 91 -1.18 8.02 -0.61
CA LEU A 91 -1.12 9.44 -0.91
C LEU A 91 -1.85 9.71 -2.21
N VAL A 92 -2.90 10.52 -2.12
CA VAL A 92 -3.84 10.77 -3.22
C VAL A 92 -3.90 12.26 -3.54
N SER A 93 -4.11 12.58 -4.81
CA SER A 93 -4.33 13.96 -5.22
C SER A 93 -5.75 14.37 -4.81
N PRO A 94 -5.99 15.60 -4.31
CA PRO A 94 -7.34 16.08 -4.03
C PRO A 94 -8.30 15.92 -5.22
N ALA A 95 -7.79 16.01 -6.45
CA ALA A 95 -8.57 15.82 -7.67
C ALA A 95 -9.13 14.39 -7.86
N HIS A 96 -8.58 13.40 -7.16
CA HIS A 96 -8.95 11.99 -7.27
C HIS A 96 -9.56 11.41 -5.98
N LEU A 97 -9.68 12.22 -4.92
CA LEU A 97 -10.08 11.76 -3.60
C LEU A 97 -11.41 11.01 -3.63
N ASN A 98 -12.46 11.60 -4.20
CA ASN A 98 -13.80 11.00 -4.25
C ASN A 98 -13.82 9.63 -4.95
N SER A 99 -13.06 9.48 -6.04
CA SER A 99 -12.98 8.20 -6.78
C SER A 99 -12.23 7.15 -5.97
N LEU A 100 -11.14 7.55 -5.31
CA LEU A 100 -10.32 6.64 -4.52
C LEU A 100 -10.98 6.26 -3.19
N GLU A 101 -11.85 7.11 -2.63
CA GLU A 101 -12.66 6.77 -1.45
C GLU A 101 -13.60 5.59 -1.73
N GLN A 102 -14.20 5.54 -2.94
CA GLN A 102 -15.04 4.41 -3.34
C GLN A 102 -14.21 3.12 -3.48
N GLU A 103 -13.02 3.22 -4.09
CA GLU A 103 -12.07 2.09 -4.18
C GLU A 103 -11.64 1.62 -2.79
N GLN A 104 -11.31 2.54 -1.87
CA GLN A 104 -10.89 2.24 -0.51
C GLN A 104 -11.99 1.57 0.30
N GLN A 105 -13.23 2.02 0.20
CA GLN A 105 -14.37 1.38 0.86
C GLN A 105 -14.58 -0.05 0.37
N LEU A 106 -14.44 -0.29 -0.94
CA LEU A 106 -14.57 -1.62 -1.52
C LEU A 106 -13.45 -2.56 -1.04
N ILE A 107 -12.20 -2.07 -1.02
CA ILE A 107 -11.06 -2.84 -0.49
C ILE A 107 -11.28 -3.16 0.98
N SER A 108 -11.54 -2.15 1.82
CA SER A 108 -11.73 -2.32 3.27
C SER A 108 -12.85 -3.31 3.58
N HIS A 109 -14.00 -3.22 2.90
CA HIS A 109 -15.11 -4.15 3.11
C HIS A 109 -14.75 -5.61 2.78
N ARG A 110 -13.82 -5.84 1.84
CA ARG A 110 -13.43 -7.17 1.38
C ARG A 110 -12.20 -7.72 2.12
N SER A 111 -11.37 -6.87 2.71
CA SER A 111 -10.09 -7.24 3.33
C SER A 111 -10.02 -7.02 4.85
N ASP A 112 -11.09 -6.53 5.48
CA ASP A 112 -11.16 -5.93 6.83
C ASP A 112 -10.34 -6.64 7.94
N ALA A 113 -10.26 -7.97 7.90
CA ALA A 113 -9.51 -8.75 8.89
C ALA A 113 -7.98 -8.71 8.74
N TYR A 114 -7.46 -8.35 7.56
CA TYR A 114 -6.06 -8.61 7.20
C TYR A 114 -5.35 -7.45 6.50
N CYS A 115 -6.08 -6.47 5.99
CA CYS A 115 -5.51 -5.27 5.38
C CYS A 115 -6.29 -4.05 5.84
N GLU A 116 -5.58 -3.03 6.30
CA GLU A 116 -6.15 -1.74 6.63
C GLU A 116 -5.67 -0.69 5.65
N VAL A 117 -6.61 0.05 5.07
CA VAL A 117 -6.33 1.02 4.00
C VAL A 117 -6.86 2.39 4.40
N GLN A 118 -6.00 3.39 4.35
CA GLN A 118 -6.32 4.79 4.63
C GLN A 118 -5.81 5.69 3.51
N LEU A 119 -6.60 6.72 3.18
CA LEU A 119 -6.24 7.72 2.18
C LEU A 119 -5.78 9.00 2.87
N PHE A 120 -4.75 9.62 2.31
CA PHE A 120 -4.20 10.89 2.79
C PHE A 120 -3.86 11.79 1.60
N THR A 121 -4.05 13.09 1.75
CA THR A 121 -3.54 14.06 0.76
C THR A 121 -2.11 14.50 1.05
N GLU A 122 -1.67 14.35 2.30
CA GLU A 122 -0.38 14.83 2.83
C GLU A 122 0.47 13.69 3.39
N GLU A 123 1.79 13.75 3.17
CA GLU A 123 2.74 12.70 3.58
C GLU A 123 2.92 12.60 5.11
N GLY A 124 2.86 13.74 5.81
CA GLY A 124 3.04 13.80 7.26
C GLY A 124 2.00 12.96 8.02
N PRO A 125 0.69 13.23 7.86
CA PRO A 125 -0.37 12.43 8.47
C PRO A 125 -0.32 10.94 8.10
N ALA A 126 0.00 10.62 6.84
CA ALA A 126 0.13 9.24 6.39
C ALA A 126 1.27 8.50 7.12
N THR A 127 2.42 9.16 7.25
CA THR A 127 3.57 8.61 7.96
C THR A 127 3.29 8.45 9.45
N GLN A 128 2.60 9.41 10.06
CA GLN A 128 2.21 9.32 11.48
C GLN A 128 1.25 8.15 11.72
N TRP A 129 0.28 7.95 10.83
CA TRP A 129 -0.65 6.81 10.91
C TRP A 129 0.08 5.47 10.79
N LEU A 130 1.00 5.32 9.83
CA LEU A 130 1.80 4.10 9.70
C LEU A 130 2.70 3.84 10.90
N ALA A 131 3.34 4.90 11.44
CA ALA A 131 4.20 4.78 12.62
C ALA A 131 3.43 4.25 13.84
N GLY A 132 2.17 4.66 14.03
CA GLY A 132 1.32 4.15 15.10
C GLY A 132 1.00 2.64 15.01
N HIS A 133 1.16 2.03 13.83
CA HIS A 133 0.83 0.62 13.59
C HIS A 133 2.06 -0.29 13.45
N CYS A 134 3.18 0.22 12.93
CA CYS A 134 4.36 -0.61 12.61
C CYS A 134 5.62 -0.31 13.44
N GLN A 135 5.61 0.67 14.33
CA GLN A 135 6.76 0.83 15.22
C GLN A 135 6.84 -0.34 16.22
N PRO A 136 7.96 -1.08 16.25
CA PRO A 136 8.17 -2.14 17.23
C PRO A 136 8.28 -1.49 18.61
N GLY A 137 7.25 -1.65 19.43
CA GLY A 137 7.19 -1.10 20.79
C GLY A 137 5.80 -0.65 21.28
N CYS A 138 4.79 -0.58 20.41
CA CYS A 138 3.40 -0.37 20.84
C CYS A 138 2.74 -1.70 21.23
N GLU A 139 3.36 -2.46 22.12
CA GLU A 139 2.62 -3.44 22.91
C GLU A 139 1.91 -2.62 23.98
N VAL A 140 0.60 -2.42 23.80
CA VAL A 140 -0.25 -1.73 24.77
C VAL A 140 -0.11 -2.46 26.11
N GLN A 141 0.64 -1.87 27.05
CA GLN A 141 0.66 -2.37 28.43
C GLN A 141 -0.77 -2.28 28.98
N PRO A 142 -1.37 -3.39 29.48
CA PRO A 142 -2.64 -3.32 30.16
C PRO A 142 -2.46 -2.49 31.44
N SER A 143 -3.26 -1.43 31.58
CA SER A 143 -3.28 -0.59 32.78
C SER A 143 -3.58 -1.47 33.99
N ALA A 144 -2.70 -1.43 34.99
CA ALA A 144 -2.92 -1.98 36.32
C ALA A 144 -4.01 -1.22 37.07
#